data_AF-A0A392QM69-F1
#
_entry.id   AF-A0A392QM69-F1
#
_cell.length_a   1.000
_cell.length_b   1.000
_cell.length_c   1.000
_cell.angle_alpha   90.00
_cell.angle_beta   90.00
_cell.angle_gamma   90.00
#
_symmetry.space_group_name_H-M   'P 1'
#
loop_
_entity.id
_entity.type
_entity.pdbx_description
1 polymer ?
#
loop_
_entity_poly.entity_id
_entity_poly.type
_entity_poly.pdbx_seq_one_letter_code
_entity_poly.pdbx_strand_id
1 'polypeptide(L)'
;ILTDIDECKEKKACQCPECSCKNTWGSYNCSCSGNLLYIKDHDTCISQTASQAKSSWAAFWVILIGLGMIAGGGFLVYKYRIRVSSSAFSYFGDVIGC
;
A
#
# COMPACT_ATOMS: atom_id res chain seq x y z
N ILE A 1 33.62 14.26 -40.29
CA ILE A 1 32.35 14.63 -39.64
C ILE A 1 32.17 13.68 -38.45
N LEU A 2 31.89 14.17 -37.24
CA LEU A 2 31.43 13.29 -36.17
C LEU A 2 29.96 12.98 -36.49
N THR A 3 29.58 11.69 -36.51
CA THR A 3 28.18 11.29 -36.70
C THR A 3 27.60 10.97 -35.34
N ASP A 4 26.47 11.59 -35.01
CA ASP A 4 25.74 11.29 -33.80
C ASP A 4 24.96 9.98 -33.96
N ILE A 5 25.00 9.14 -32.95
CA ILE A 5 24.32 7.84 -32.94
C ILE A 5 22.86 8.08 -32.53
N ASP A 6 21.89 7.64 -33.32
CA ASP A 6 20.48 7.83 -33.00
C ASP A 6 19.98 6.68 -32.13
N GLU A 7 20.00 6.86 -30.80
CA GLU A 7 19.63 5.81 -29.85
C GLU A 7 18.13 5.46 -29.91
N CYS A 8 17.30 6.39 -30.39
CA CYS A 8 15.87 6.16 -30.62
C CYS A 8 15.66 5.15 -31.77
N LYS A 9 16.43 5.28 -32.85
CA LYS A 9 16.30 4.39 -34.02
C LYS A 9 16.88 3.01 -33.77
N GLU A 10 17.96 2.93 -33.00
CA GLU A 10 18.58 1.66 -32.61
C GLU A 10 17.83 0.93 -31.47
N LYS A 11 16.78 1.53 -30.91
CA LYS A 11 16.01 1.00 -29.77
C LYS A 11 16.89 0.66 -28.56
N LYS A 12 18.04 1.33 -28.44
CA LYS A 12 18.97 1.16 -27.31
C LYS A 12 18.48 1.89 -26.07
N ALA A 13 17.64 2.90 -26.24
CA ALA A 13 16.99 3.63 -25.17
C ALA A 13 15.48 3.73 -25.44
N CYS A 14 14.68 3.82 -24.37
CA CYS A 14 13.26 4.17 -24.43
C CYS A 14 12.41 3.10 -25.13
N GLN A 15 12.52 1.87 -24.62
CA GLN A 15 11.83 0.68 -25.14
C GLN A 15 10.35 0.57 -24.72
N CYS A 16 9.80 1.60 -24.08
CA CYS A 16 8.42 1.63 -23.61
C CYS A 16 7.42 1.91 -24.75
N PRO A 17 6.29 1.18 -24.81
CA PRO A 17 5.31 1.32 -25.90
C PRO A 17 4.57 2.67 -25.91
N GLU A 18 4.53 3.38 -24.78
CA GLU A 18 3.84 4.67 -24.60
C GLU A 18 4.81 5.84 -24.38
N CYS A 19 6.02 5.72 -24.89
CA CYS A 19 7.08 6.72 -24.79
C CYS A 19 7.34 7.46 -26.10
N SER A 20 7.55 8.76 -26.00
CA SER A 20 8.04 9.61 -27.07
C SER A 20 9.55 9.81 -26.90
N CYS A 21 10.33 9.28 -27.85
CA CYS A 21 11.78 9.46 -27.91
C CYS A 21 12.13 10.65 -28.81
N LYS A 22 13.03 11.52 -28.34
CA LYS A 22 13.54 12.67 -29.10
C LYS A 22 15.08 12.66 -29.06
N ASN A 23 15.68 12.36 -30.20
CA ASN A 23 17.14 12.40 -30.37
C ASN A 23 17.65 13.85 -30.42
N THR A 24 18.83 14.11 -29.85
CA THR A 24 19.51 15.42 -29.86
C THR A 24 21.01 15.23 -30.05
N TRP A 25 21.73 16.23 -30.56
CA TRP A 25 23.16 16.06 -30.84
C TRP A 25 23.96 15.70 -29.58
N GLY A 26 24.43 14.45 -29.50
CA GLY A 26 25.20 13.91 -28.38
C GLY A 26 24.37 13.47 -27.16
N SER A 27 23.03 13.46 -27.24
CA SER A 27 22.17 12.90 -26.17
C SER A 27 20.75 12.58 -26.64
N TYR A 28 19.97 11.86 -25.85
CA TYR A 28 18.56 11.61 -26.13
C TYR A 28 17.66 12.01 -24.96
N ASN A 29 16.43 12.42 -25.29
CA ASN A 29 15.40 12.77 -24.32
C ASN A 29 14.16 11.89 -24.52
N CYS A 30 13.66 11.33 -23.43
CA CYS A 30 12.48 10.46 -23.47
C CYS A 30 11.43 10.93 -22.50
N SER A 31 10.23 11.04 -23.04
CA SER A 31 9.06 11.56 -22.36
C SER A 31 7.96 10.53 -22.46
N CYS A 32 7.18 10.35 -21.40
CA CYS A 32 6.00 9.50 -21.42
C CYS A 32 4.77 10.28 -21.88
N SER A 33 3.87 9.64 -22.61
CA SER A 33 2.62 10.27 -23.07
C SER A 33 1.69 10.60 -21.90
N GLY A 34 1.47 11.89 -21.61
CA GLY A 34 0.56 12.35 -20.54
C GLY A 34 1.30 12.96 -19.32
N ASN A 35 0.74 12.79 -18.11
CA ASN A 35 1.33 13.25 -16.84
C ASN A 35 2.13 12.13 -16.13
N LEU A 36 2.95 11.39 -16.87
CA LEU A 36 3.76 10.30 -16.33
C LEU A 36 5.22 10.71 -16.23
N LEU A 37 5.89 10.31 -15.15
CA LEU A 37 7.32 10.54 -14.97
C LEU A 37 8.08 9.38 -15.63
N TYR A 38 9.05 9.71 -16.49
CA TYR A 38 9.95 8.73 -17.09
C TYR A 38 11.12 8.43 -16.14
N ILE A 39 11.32 7.15 -15.82
CA ILE A 39 12.42 6.68 -14.98
C ILE A 39 13.43 5.95 -15.87
N LYS A 40 14.61 6.57 -16.05
CA LYS A 40 15.71 6.04 -16.88
C LYS A 40 16.25 4.67 -16.42
N ASP A 41 16.21 4.39 -15.12
CA ASP A 41 16.77 3.14 -14.55
C ASP A 41 16.04 1.88 -15.02
N HIS A 42 14.72 1.99 -15.25
CA HIS A 42 13.86 0.85 -15.59
C HIS A 42 13.13 1.01 -16.93
N ASP A 43 13.38 2.08 -17.69
CA ASP A 43 12.65 2.40 -18.93
C ASP A 43 11.11 2.37 -18.76
N THR A 44 10.64 2.71 -17.55
CA THR A 44 9.22 2.65 -17.18
C THR A 44 8.61 4.05 -17.04
N CYS A 45 7.39 4.20 -17.55
CA CYS A 45 6.54 5.33 -17.27
C CYS A 45 5.72 5.08 -16.01
N ILE A 46 5.99 5.82 -14.94
CA ILE A 46 5.12 5.80 -13.76
C ILE A 46 4.14 6.94 -13.88
N SER A 47 2.85 6.60 -14.03
CA SER A 47 1.80 7.60 -13.88
C SER A 47 1.69 7.98 -12.43
N GLN A 48 1.72 9.28 -12.16
CA GLN A 48 1.35 9.82 -10.87
C GLN A 48 -0.08 9.39 -10.46
N THR A 49 -0.93 9.04 -11.44
CA THR A 49 -2.34 8.67 -11.26
C THR A 49 -2.59 7.16 -11.01
N ALA A 50 -1.80 6.23 -11.56
CA ALA A 50 -1.94 4.79 -11.27
C ALA A 50 -1.19 4.37 -9.99
N SER A 51 -0.20 5.14 -9.57
CA SER A 51 0.27 5.16 -8.18
C SER A 51 -0.54 6.17 -7.38
N GLN A 52 -1.88 6.10 -7.47
CA GLN A 52 -2.69 6.43 -6.30
C GLN A 52 -2.17 5.52 -5.19
N ALA A 53 -1.15 6.00 -4.49
CA ALA A 53 -0.77 5.53 -3.19
C ALA A 53 -2.07 5.55 -2.42
N LYS A 54 -2.71 4.38 -2.33
CA LYS A 54 -3.92 4.15 -1.56
C LYS A 54 -3.60 4.79 -0.23
N SER A 55 -4.22 5.94 0.02
CA SER A 55 -3.80 6.96 0.98
C SER A 55 -3.04 6.30 2.13
N SER A 56 -1.78 6.68 2.36
CA SER A 56 -0.89 6.09 3.39
C SER A 56 -1.54 5.96 4.77
N TRP A 57 -2.70 6.58 4.96
CA TRP A 57 -3.60 6.42 6.08
C TRP A 57 -4.35 5.08 6.20
N ALA A 58 -4.44 4.27 5.14
CA ALA A 58 -5.15 2.99 5.20
C ALA A 58 -4.53 2.06 6.25
N ALA A 59 -3.20 2.09 6.37
CA ALA A 59 -2.48 1.37 7.42
C ALA A 59 -2.84 1.86 8.82
N PHE A 60 -3.00 3.18 9.03
CA PHE A 60 -3.41 3.73 10.33
C PHE A 60 -4.78 3.19 10.77
N TRP A 61 -5.78 3.12 9.87
CA TRP A 61 -7.10 2.59 10.24
C TRP A 61 -7.09 1.10 10.50
N VAL A 62 -6.33 0.32 9.72
CA VAL A 62 -6.21 -1.12 9.95
C VAL A 62 -5.64 -1.39 11.35
N ILE A 63 -4.61 -0.63 11.76
CA ILE A 63 -4.02 -0.76 13.09
C ILE A 63 -5.01 -0.35 14.19
N LEU A 64 -5.68 0.80 14.05
CA LEU A 64 -6.65 1.28 15.04
C LEU A 64 -7.82 0.31 15.22
N ILE A 65 -8.37 -0.21 14.13
CA ILE A 65 -9.47 -1.20 14.16
C ILE A 65 -8.99 -2.50 14.81
N GLY A 66 -7.79 -2.98 14.45
CA GLY A 66 -7.20 -4.18 15.05
C GLY A 66 -7.04 -4.04 16.57
N LEU A 67 -6.48 -2.93 17.04
CA LEU A 67 -6.34 -2.65 18.47
C LEU A 67 -7.69 -2.54 19.18
N GLY A 68 -8.67 -1.86 18.57
CA GLY A 68 -10.03 -1.73 19.09
C GLY A 68 -10.73 -3.09 19.25
N MET A 69 -10.58 -3.99 18.27
CA MET A 69 -11.16 -5.34 18.31
C MET A 69 -10.53 -6.22 19.38
N ILE A 70 -9.20 -6.16 19.54
CA ILE A 70 -8.49 -6.94 20.57
C ILE A 70 -8.88 -6.45 21.97
N ALA A 71 -8.84 -5.13 22.19
CA ALA A 71 -9.21 -4.54 23.48
C ALA A 71 -10.69 -4.76 23.81
N GLY A 72 -11.59 -4.53 22.85
CA GLY A 72 -13.02 -4.74 23.00
C GLY A 72 -13.38 -6.21 23.25
N GLY A 73 -12.82 -7.12 22.46
CA GLY A 73 -13.02 -8.56 22.62
C GLY A 73 -12.51 -9.06 23.99
N GLY A 74 -11.30 -8.65 24.38
CA GLY A 74 -10.74 -8.97 25.69
C GLY A 74 -11.58 -8.42 26.85
N PHE A 75 -12.06 -7.18 26.75
CA PHE A 75 -12.93 -6.57 27.75
C PHE A 75 -14.28 -7.29 27.89
N LEU A 76 -14.89 -7.70 26.77
CA LEU A 76 -16.14 -8.46 26.79
C LEU A 76 -15.95 -9.84 27.45
N VAL A 77 -14.87 -10.56 27.12
CA VAL A 77 -14.55 -11.85 27.74
C VAL A 77 -14.23 -11.69 29.23
N TYR A 78 -13.44 -10.69 29.60
CA TYR A 78 -13.13 -10.37 30.99
C TYR A 78 -14.41 -10.11 31.80
N LYS A 79 -15.30 -9.25 31.29
CA LYS A 79 -16.58 -8.94 31.92
C LYS A 79 -17.50 -10.15 31.97
N TYR A 80 -17.54 -10.97 30.91
CA TYR A 80 -18.30 -12.20 30.88
C TYR A 80 -17.81 -13.19 31.95
N ARG A 81 -16.50 -13.38 32.09
CA ARG A 81 -15.91 -14.25 33.12
C ARG A 81 -16.20 -13.76 34.53
N ILE A 82 -16.12 -12.46 34.79
CA ILE A 82 -16.47 -11.89 36.10
C ILE A 82 -17.96 -12.07 36.40
N ARG A 83 -18.84 -11.80 35.43
CA ARG A 83 -20.29 -12.03 35.58
C ARG A 83 -20.59 -13.49 35.87
N VAL A 84 -19.94 -14.42 35.17
CA VAL A 84 -20.05 -15.88 35.42
C VAL A 84 -19.48 -16.25 36.79
N SER A 85 -18.38 -15.66 37.25
CA SER A 85 -17.85 -15.95 38.59
C SER A 85 -18.76 -15.42 39.70
N SER A 86 -19.39 -14.25 39.52
CA SER A 86 -20.39 -13.73 40.46
C SER A 86 -21.69 -14.55 40.44
N SER A 87 -22.12 -15.00 39.26
CA SER A 87 -23.31 -15.86 39.15
C SER A 87 -23.03 -17.30 39.58
N ALA A 88 -21.83 -17.84 39.36
CA ALA A 88 -21.40 -19.14 39.88
C ALA A 88 -21.27 -19.12 41.41
N PHE A 89 -20.84 -18.00 42.01
CA PHE A 89 -20.89 -17.81 43.46
C PHE A 89 -22.33 -17.80 43.99
N SER A 90 -23.28 -17.16 43.28
CA SER A 90 -24.72 -17.29 43.60
C SER A 90 -25.24 -18.73 43.45
N TYR A 91 -25.02 -19.39 42.30
CA TYR A 91 -25.44 -20.78 42.06
C TYR A 91 -24.85 -21.76 43.08
N PHE A 92 -23.60 -21.57 43.51
CA PHE A 92 -22.97 -22.42 44.53
C PHE A 92 -23.49 -22.11 45.95
N GLY A 93 -23.84 -20.86 46.24
CA GLY A 93 -24.52 -20.47 47.48
C GLY A 93 -25.93 -21.04 47.59
N ASP A 94 -26.68 -21.10 46.49
CA ASP A 94 -28.02 -21.70 46.43
C ASP A 94 -27.99 -23.24 46.57
N VAL A 95 -26.93 -23.92 46.12
CA VAL A 95 -26.76 -25.39 46.25
C VAL A 95 -26.29 -25.83 47.64
N ILE A 96 -25.49 -25.02 48.34
CA ILE A 96 -25.04 -25.32 49.72
C ILE A 96 -26.09 -24.90 50.76
N GLY A 97 -27.06 -24.06 50.38
CA GLY A 97 -28.18 -23.63 51.22
C GLY A 97 -29.42 -24.52 51.20
N CYS A 98 -29.37 -25.70 50.56
CA CYS A 98 -30.40 -26.75 50.64
C CYS A 98 -29.93 -27.93 51.48
#